data_AF-A0A2D9WJ00-F1
#
_entry.id   AF-A0A2D9WJ00-F1
#
_cell.length_a   1.000
_cell.length_b   1.000
_cell.length_c   1.000
_cell.angle_alpha   90.00
_cell.angle_beta   90.00
_cell.angle_gamma   90.00
#
_symmetry.space_group_name_H-M   'P 1'
#
loop_
_entity.id
_entity.type
_entity.pdbx_description
1 polymer ?
#
loop_
_entity_poly.entity_id
_entity_poly.type
_entity_poly.pdbx_seq_one_letter_code
_entity_poly.pdbx_strand_id
1 'polypeptide(L)'
;MPRFMLDMFYKKPNFRKTVVIAITLLMGVSVLSGCTGDEDTENPIVGIWYEDDEMSGAQFTADGGMTNIYEGLPDEDEGVDISWTSNGDRLTINAEMSFLADDFVCDNGEEVPGDWVNDGMEDCADGSDEGVDTSGMEMDTITYTVVYKYEIVGDVLFLGTLSVVSVMDGVESSSTIPEEGICDSSGSDCMSFIRASALGNVLYDTVLNGVDAPDWWVAPPEDDWD
;
A
#
# COMPACT_ATOMS: atom_id res chain seq x y z
N MET A 1 -12.93 8.53 -3.24
CA MET A 1 -11.56 8.08 -3.54
C MET A 1 -11.55 7.49 -4.95
N PRO A 2 -10.58 7.77 -5.82
CA PRO A 2 -10.40 7.01 -7.06
C PRO A 2 -10.19 5.54 -6.71
N ARG A 3 -10.87 4.64 -7.44
CA ARG A 3 -10.88 3.17 -7.23
C ARG A 3 -9.46 2.58 -7.15
N PHE A 4 -8.54 3.16 -7.91
CA PHE A 4 -7.11 2.80 -7.93
C PHE A 4 -6.37 2.99 -6.59
N MET A 5 -6.71 4.01 -5.78
CA MET A 5 -6.11 4.17 -4.45
C MET A 5 -6.61 3.11 -3.45
N LEU A 6 -7.79 2.52 -3.69
CA LEU A 6 -8.24 1.35 -2.93
C LEU A 6 -7.47 0.10 -3.39
N ASP A 7 -7.19 -0.04 -4.68
CA ASP A 7 -6.45 -1.19 -5.22
C ASP A 7 -4.97 -1.20 -4.81
N MET A 8 -4.36 -0.03 -4.56
CA MET A 8 -2.98 0.10 -4.04
C MET A 8 -2.77 -0.51 -2.65
N PHE A 9 -3.84 -0.62 -1.84
CA PHE A 9 -3.80 -1.25 -0.51
C PHE A 9 -4.49 -2.61 -0.49
N TYR A 10 -5.40 -2.91 -1.44
CA TYR A 10 -6.33 -4.04 -1.35
C TYR A 10 -6.14 -5.13 -2.42
N LYS A 11 -5.00 -5.19 -3.12
CA LYS A 11 -4.81 -6.21 -4.15
C LYS A 11 -4.64 -7.58 -3.48
N LYS A 12 -5.70 -8.40 -3.51
CA LYS A 12 -5.60 -9.85 -3.25
C LYS A 12 -4.99 -10.53 -4.49
N PRO A 13 -3.70 -10.90 -4.53
CA PRO A 13 -3.17 -11.80 -5.53
C PRO A 13 -4.05 -13.05 -5.58
N ASN A 14 -4.71 -13.24 -6.72
CA ASN A 14 -5.33 -14.50 -7.08
C ASN A 14 -4.22 -15.51 -7.42
N PHE A 15 -3.40 -15.87 -6.43
CA PHE A 15 -2.46 -16.95 -6.56
C PHE A 15 -3.26 -18.25 -6.63
N ARG A 16 -3.46 -18.77 -7.84
CA ARG A 16 -4.04 -20.10 -8.05
C ARG A 16 -3.21 -21.14 -7.27
N LYS A 17 -3.73 -21.48 -6.09
CA LYS A 17 -3.52 -22.69 -5.27
C LYS A 17 -2.62 -23.74 -5.91
N THR A 18 -1.37 -23.83 -5.45
CA THR A 18 -0.66 -25.08 -5.08
C THR A 18 0.72 -24.72 -4.51
N VAL A 19 0.84 -24.29 -3.25
CA VAL A 19 2.03 -24.58 -2.43
C VAL A 19 1.59 -24.78 -0.99
N VAL A 20 2.03 -25.90 -0.43
CA VAL A 20 1.69 -26.46 0.87
C VAL A 20 2.14 -25.53 2.00
N ILE A 21 1.29 -25.37 3.03
CA ILE A 21 1.66 -24.87 4.37
C ILE A 21 2.93 -25.59 4.82
N ALA A 22 4.06 -24.89 4.80
CA ALA A 22 5.30 -25.35 5.39
C ALA A 22 5.99 -24.16 6.05
N ILE A 23 5.56 -23.85 7.28
CA ILE A 23 6.39 -23.20 8.28
C ILE A 23 7.70 -23.98 8.33
N THR A 24 8.73 -23.47 7.66
CA THR A 24 10.10 -23.88 7.91
C THR A 24 10.97 -22.64 7.95
N LEU A 25 11.07 -22.13 9.17
CA LEU A 25 12.26 -21.52 9.75
C LEU A 25 13.54 -22.07 9.10
N LEU A 26 14.02 -21.43 8.04
CA LEU A 26 15.33 -21.66 7.45
C LEU A 26 15.98 -20.30 7.27
N MET A 27 16.72 -19.92 8.31
CA MET A 27 17.78 -18.93 8.20
C MET A 27 18.70 -19.30 7.04
N GLY A 28 18.65 -18.51 5.97
CA GLY A 28 19.69 -18.38 4.97
C GLY A 28 20.34 -17.02 5.15
N VAL A 29 21.44 -16.98 5.89
CA VAL A 29 22.30 -15.80 6.07
C VAL A 29 22.85 -15.34 4.72
N SER A 30 22.24 -14.31 4.16
CA SER A 30 22.85 -13.40 3.20
C SER A 30 22.36 -11.99 3.53
N VAL A 31 23.08 -11.35 4.46
CA VAL A 31 23.08 -9.90 4.73
C VAL A 31 21.70 -9.22 4.68
N LEU A 32 20.78 -9.64 5.55
CA LEU A 32 19.83 -8.71 6.16
C LEU A 32 20.59 -7.86 7.19
N SER A 33 21.39 -6.92 6.69
CA SER A 33 21.87 -5.79 7.48
C SER A 33 20.71 -4.82 7.69
N GLY A 34 19.73 -5.19 8.51
CA GLY A 34 18.62 -4.29 8.86
C GLY A 34 17.48 -4.89 9.67
N CYS A 35 17.23 -6.20 9.63
CA CYS A 35 16.13 -6.83 10.38
C CYS A 35 16.57 -7.36 11.75
N THR A 36 17.20 -6.49 12.54
CA THR A 36 17.16 -6.56 14.01
C THR A 36 16.98 -5.11 14.42
N GLY A 37 15.93 -4.81 15.20
CA GLY A 37 15.61 -3.44 15.61
C GLY A 37 16.80 -2.76 16.29
N ASP A 38 17.61 -2.07 15.51
CA ASP A 38 17.98 -0.72 15.86
C ASP A 38 16.69 0.08 15.62
N GLU A 39 16.05 0.51 16.71
CA GLU A 39 15.19 1.68 16.62
C GLU A 39 16.03 2.73 15.90
N ASP A 40 15.74 2.98 14.63
CA ASP A 40 16.29 4.13 13.96
C ASP A 40 15.64 5.32 14.65
N THR A 41 16.23 5.75 15.75
CA THR A 41 15.67 6.74 16.69
C THR A 41 15.39 8.09 16.03
N GLU A 42 15.76 8.25 14.75
CA GLU A 42 15.47 9.42 13.94
C GLU A 42 14.07 9.41 13.30
N ASN A 43 13.44 8.26 13.04
CA ASN A 43 12.10 8.24 12.43
C ASN A 43 11.19 7.09 12.91
N PRO A 44 10.13 7.36 13.70
CA PRO A 44 9.30 6.32 14.31
C PRO A 44 8.45 5.52 13.32
N ILE A 45 8.33 5.98 12.07
CA ILE A 45 7.58 5.30 11.00
C ILE A 45 8.36 4.11 10.44
N VAL A 46 9.70 4.11 10.50
CA VAL A 46 10.53 3.02 9.97
C VAL A 46 10.13 1.69 10.61
N GLY A 47 9.89 0.67 9.78
CA GLY A 47 9.44 -0.65 10.20
C GLY A 47 8.31 -1.20 9.34
N ILE A 48 7.75 -2.32 9.79
CA ILE A 48 6.64 -3.02 9.14
C ILE A 48 5.36 -2.76 9.94
N TRP A 49 4.28 -2.44 9.22
CA TRP A 49 2.97 -2.13 9.75
C TRP A 49 1.89 -2.89 9.00
N TYR A 50 0.97 -3.51 9.71
CA TYR A 50 -0.13 -4.29 9.12
C TYR A 50 -1.47 -3.61 9.36
N GLU A 51 -2.37 -3.66 8.39
CA GLU A 51 -3.73 -3.11 8.46
C GLU A 51 -4.79 -4.14 8.89
N ASP A 52 -4.43 -5.42 8.94
CA ASP A 52 -5.34 -6.50 9.28
C ASP A 52 -4.63 -7.71 9.93
N ASP A 53 -5.41 -8.75 10.24
CA ASP A 53 -4.93 -10.05 10.71
C ASP A 53 -4.40 -10.94 9.57
N GLU A 54 -4.66 -10.59 8.31
CA GLU A 54 -4.12 -11.29 7.13
C GLU A 54 -2.65 -10.93 6.88
N MET A 55 -2.11 -9.94 7.61
CA MET A 55 -0.74 -9.41 7.48
C MET A 55 -0.52 -8.62 6.19
N SER A 56 -1.57 -7.98 5.68
CA SER A 56 -1.46 -6.96 4.63
C SER A 56 -1.02 -5.63 5.26
N GLY A 57 -0.30 -4.78 4.52
CA GLY A 57 0.13 -3.47 4.99
C GLY A 57 1.35 -2.93 4.26
N ALA A 58 2.31 -2.35 4.98
CA ALA A 58 3.47 -1.71 4.36
C ALA A 58 4.75 -1.78 5.22
N GLN A 59 5.90 -1.84 4.52
CA GLN A 59 7.23 -1.62 5.07
C GLN A 59 7.73 -0.23 4.70
N PHE A 60 8.24 0.50 5.69
CA PHE A 60 8.92 1.78 5.51
C PHE A 60 10.40 1.62 5.87
N THR A 61 11.29 1.94 4.93
CA THR A 61 12.75 1.87 5.10
C THR A 61 13.36 3.25 5.37
N ALA A 62 14.48 3.28 6.10
CA ALA A 62 15.13 4.53 6.53
C ALA A 62 15.66 5.40 5.38
N ASP A 63 15.89 4.81 4.20
CA ASP A 63 16.28 5.51 2.98
C ASP A 63 15.09 6.14 2.22
N GLY A 64 13.88 6.06 2.77
CA GLY A 64 12.67 6.65 2.18
C GLY A 64 11.94 5.71 1.21
N GLY A 65 12.34 4.45 1.11
CA GLY A 65 11.61 3.43 0.36
C GLY A 65 10.37 2.94 1.10
N MET A 66 9.32 2.64 0.35
CA MET A 66 8.11 2.00 0.83
C MET A 66 7.81 0.75 -0.01
N THR A 67 7.43 -0.33 0.63
CA THR A 67 7.05 -1.58 -0.04
C THR A 67 5.71 -2.03 0.52
N ASN A 68 4.74 -2.28 -0.35
CA ASN A 68 3.48 -2.89 0.05
C ASN A 68 3.72 -4.32 0.52
N ILE A 69 2.91 -4.78 1.46
CA ILE A 69 2.96 -6.15 1.96
C ILE A 69 1.58 -6.75 1.77
N TYR A 70 1.54 -7.92 1.16
CA TYR A 70 0.34 -8.72 1.04
C TYR A 70 0.55 -10.09 1.69
N GLU A 71 -0.32 -10.45 2.61
CA GLU A 71 -0.25 -11.74 3.34
C GLU A 71 1.16 -12.02 3.95
N GLY A 72 1.82 -10.98 4.45
CA GLY A 72 3.16 -11.05 5.05
C GLY A 72 4.32 -11.16 4.05
N LEU A 73 4.08 -11.03 2.75
CA LEU A 73 5.09 -11.03 1.69
C LEU A 73 5.20 -9.65 1.06
N PRO A 74 6.42 -9.17 0.76
CA PRO A 74 6.58 -7.92 0.02
C PRO A 74 5.95 -8.08 -1.37
N ASP A 75 5.18 -7.08 -1.78
CA ASP A 75 4.65 -6.99 -3.12
C ASP A 75 5.74 -6.43 -4.04
N GLU A 76 6.17 -7.25 -5.00
CA GLU A 76 7.17 -6.86 -6.00
C GLU A 76 6.43 -6.40 -7.27
N ASP A 77 5.59 -5.38 -7.14
CA ASP A 77 4.89 -4.77 -8.28
C ASP A 77 5.92 -4.16 -9.26
N GLU A 78 5.94 -4.68 -10.48
CA GLU A 78 6.74 -4.12 -11.56
C GLU A 78 6.07 -2.81 -12.05
N GLY A 79 6.84 -1.72 -12.16
CA GLY A 79 6.35 -0.46 -12.73
C GLY A 79 5.77 0.56 -11.73
N VAL A 80 5.88 0.30 -10.42
CA VAL A 80 5.51 1.24 -9.36
C VAL A 80 6.74 1.63 -8.53
N ASP A 81 7.07 2.92 -8.46
CA ASP A 81 8.09 3.46 -7.54
C ASP A 81 7.39 4.20 -6.40
N ILE A 82 7.51 3.69 -5.17
CA ILE A 82 6.90 4.28 -3.98
C ILE A 82 7.98 4.77 -3.02
N SER A 83 7.87 6.05 -2.66
CA SER A 83 8.72 6.66 -1.65
C SER A 83 7.89 7.38 -0.60
N TRP A 84 8.51 7.59 0.56
CA TRP A 84 7.88 8.29 1.65
C TRP A 84 8.83 9.28 2.31
N THR A 85 8.24 10.30 2.92
CA THR A 85 8.94 11.24 3.80
C THR A 85 8.03 11.61 4.97
N SER A 86 8.60 12.02 6.10
CA SER A 86 7.83 12.56 7.20
C SER A 86 8.41 13.88 7.71
N ASN A 87 7.53 14.76 8.20
CA ASN A 87 7.91 16.03 8.79
C ASN A 87 6.87 16.44 9.84
N GLY A 88 7.25 16.43 11.11
CA GLY A 88 6.31 16.66 12.22
C GLY A 88 5.24 15.58 12.27
N ASP A 89 3.96 15.96 12.21
CA ASP A 89 2.80 15.07 12.17
C ASP A 89 2.27 14.86 10.73
N ARG A 90 3.14 14.99 9.72
CA ARG A 90 2.82 14.77 8.30
C ARG A 90 3.64 13.62 7.74
N LEU A 91 2.95 12.66 7.12
CA LEU A 91 3.52 11.59 6.32
C LEU A 91 3.14 11.86 4.86
N THR A 92 4.13 11.96 3.98
CA THR A 92 3.92 12.14 2.55
C THR A 92 4.36 10.88 1.83
N ILE A 93 3.44 10.29 1.07
CA ILE A 93 3.70 9.17 0.16
C ILE A 93 3.73 9.71 -1.26
N ASN A 94 4.77 9.39 -2.02
CA ASN A 94 4.84 9.63 -3.45
C ASN A 94 4.85 8.29 -4.16
N ALA A 95 3.95 8.09 -5.11
CA ALA A 95 3.92 6.93 -5.98
C ALA A 95 4.04 7.40 -7.44
N GLU A 96 4.95 6.80 -8.19
CA GLU A 96 5.07 6.96 -9.63
C GLU A 96 4.75 5.62 -10.28
N MET A 97 3.79 5.61 -11.20
CA MET A 97 3.30 4.40 -11.84
C MET A 97 3.37 4.56 -13.33
N SER A 98 3.98 3.56 -13.98
CA SER A 98 4.13 3.51 -15.42
C SER A 98 3.24 2.41 -15.98
N PHE A 99 2.41 2.76 -16.97
CA PHE A 99 1.50 1.83 -17.62
C PHE A 99 1.51 2.02 -19.13
N LEU A 100 1.03 1.02 -19.88
CA LEU A 100 0.95 1.10 -21.33
C LEU A 100 -0.13 2.13 -21.72
N ALA A 101 0.22 3.07 -22.61
CA ALA A 101 -0.68 4.17 -22.97
C ALA A 101 -1.89 3.73 -23.82
N ASP A 102 -1.68 2.75 -24.69
CA ASP A 102 -2.68 2.24 -25.62
C ASP A 102 -3.32 0.93 -25.12
N ASP A 103 -4.53 0.63 -25.59
CA ASP A 103 -5.18 -0.67 -25.38
C ASP A 103 -4.28 -1.81 -25.89
N PHE A 104 -4.26 -2.92 -25.15
CA PHE A 104 -3.50 -4.12 -25.46
C PHE A 104 -4.39 -5.21 -26.05
N VAL A 105 -3.94 -5.82 -27.15
CA VAL A 105 -4.64 -6.93 -27.79
C VAL A 105 -4.04 -8.24 -27.30
N CYS A 106 -4.82 -8.99 -26.54
CA CYS A 106 -4.51 -10.34 -26.06
C CYS A 106 -4.24 -11.31 -27.23
N ASP A 107 -3.53 -12.41 -26.99
CA ASP A 107 -3.24 -13.45 -27.98
C ASP A 107 -4.53 -14.13 -28.52
N ASN A 108 -5.57 -14.21 -27.69
CA ASN A 108 -6.90 -14.70 -28.06
C ASN A 108 -7.73 -13.68 -28.90
N GLY A 109 -7.25 -12.45 -29.07
CA GLY A 109 -7.89 -11.36 -29.80
C GLY A 109 -8.86 -10.50 -28.99
N GLU A 110 -8.93 -10.68 -27.67
CA GLU A 110 -9.54 -9.75 -26.71
C GLU A 110 -8.73 -8.46 -26.62
N GLU A 111 -9.38 -7.36 -26.23
CA GLU A 111 -8.72 -6.07 -26.01
C GLU A 111 -8.93 -5.67 -24.55
N VAL A 112 -7.83 -5.36 -23.86
CA VAL A 112 -7.82 -4.86 -22.48
C VAL A 112 -7.15 -3.48 -22.45
N PRO A 113 -7.51 -2.60 -21.50
CA PRO A 113 -6.79 -1.36 -21.23
C PRO A 113 -5.28 -1.60 -21.00
N GLY A 114 -4.43 -0.67 -21.46
CA GLY A 114 -2.98 -0.79 -21.31
C GLY A 114 -2.50 -0.76 -19.85
N ASP A 115 -3.26 -0.16 -18.93
CA ASP A 115 -3.02 -0.19 -17.49
C ASP A 115 -3.26 -1.57 -16.85
N TRP A 116 -3.80 -2.53 -17.60
CA TRP A 116 -3.98 -3.92 -17.15
C TRP A 116 -2.84 -4.84 -17.63
N VAL A 117 -1.91 -4.31 -18.44
CA VAL A 117 -0.76 -5.11 -18.91
C VAL A 117 0.30 -5.18 -17.83
N ASN A 118 0.70 -6.40 -17.46
CA ASN A 118 1.64 -6.68 -16.37
C ASN A 118 1.21 -6.05 -15.05
N ASP A 119 -0.09 -5.99 -14.79
CA ASP A 119 -0.58 -5.48 -13.52
C ASP A 119 -0.58 -6.60 -12.44
N GLY A 120 -0.32 -7.85 -12.83
CA GLY A 120 -0.30 -9.02 -11.95
C GLY A 120 -1.63 -9.77 -11.91
N MET A 121 -2.63 -9.36 -12.69
CA MET A 121 -3.92 -10.03 -12.85
C MET A 121 -4.08 -10.59 -14.27
N GLU A 122 -4.64 -11.80 -14.38
CA GLU A 122 -5.08 -12.32 -15.68
C GLU A 122 -6.39 -11.62 -16.07
N ASP A 123 -6.32 -10.50 -16.80
CA ASP A 123 -7.50 -9.80 -17.35
C ASP A 123 -7.86 -10.30 -18.75
N CYS A 124 -6.86 -10.65 -19.55
CA CYS A 124 -7.10 -11.46 -20.74
C CYS A 124 -7.62 -12.85 -20.33
N ALA A 125 -8.63 -13.37 -21.02
CA ALA A 125 -9.14 -14.73 -20.73
C ALA A 125 -8.10 -15.85 -20.95
N ASP A 126 -7.01 -15.55 -21.66
CA ASP A 126 -5.85 -16.43 -21.85
C ASP A 126 -4.60 -16.01 -21.03
N GLY A 127 -4.69 -14.93 -20.25
CA GLY A 127 -3.63 -14.38 -19.40
C GLY A 127 -2.44 -13.80 -20.17
N SER A 128 -2.60 -13.45 -21.45
CA SER A 128 -1.51 -12.98 -22.32
C SER A 128 -1.12 -11.51 -22.11
N ASP A 129 -1.87 -10.79 -21.29
CA ASP A 129 -1.55 -9.48 -20.72
C ASP A 129 -0.43 -9.53 -19.67
N GLU A 130 -0.13 -10.71 -19.12
CA GLU A 130 0.89 -10.89 -18.10
C GLU A 130 2.22 -11.42 -18.67
N GLY A 131 3.34 -10.81 -18.26
CA GLY A 131 4.70 -11.15 -18.71
C GLY A 131 5.09 -10.55 -20.07
N VAL A 132 4.44 -9.45 -20.48
CA VAL A 132 4.68 -8.74 -21.74
C VAL A 132 5.95 -7.89 -21.64
N ASP A 133 6.85 -8.00 -22.64
CA ASP A 133 8.00 -7.09 -22.77
C ASP A 133 7.55 -5.74 -23.33
N THR A 134 7.41 -4.75 -22.43
CA THR A 134 6.97 -3.38 -22.76
C THR A 134 8.12 -2.43 -23.09
N SER A 135 9.38 -2.90 -23.13
CA SER A 135 10.58 -2.04 -23.23
C SER A 135 10.70 -1.17 -24.50
N GLY A 136 9.84 -1.40 -25.49
CA GLY A 136 9.74 -0.59 -26.72
C GLY A 136 8.38 0.03 -26.98
N MET A 137 7.47 0.00 -25.99
CA MET A 137 6.12 0.54 -26.10
C MET A 137 6.03 1.95 -25.51
N GLU A 138 4.98 2.69 -25.90
CA GLU A 138 4.70 4.01 -25.34
C GLU A 138 4.06 3.81 -23.95
N MET A 139 4.76 4.31 -22.93
CA MET A 139 4.32 4.21 -21.54
C MET A 139 3.90 5.61 -21.08
N ASP A 140 2.73 5.68 -20.46
CA ASP A 140 2.31 6.85 -19.72
C ASP A 140 2.71 6.72 -18.25
N THR A 141 2.79 7.86 -17.58
CA THR A 141 3.16 7.92 -16.17
C THR A 141 2.15 8.75 -15.41
N ILE A 142 1.63 8.18 -14.33
CA ILE A 142 0.90 8.94 -13.32
C ILE A 142 1.74 9.05 -12.06
N THR A 143 1.80 10.25 -11.50
CA THR A 143 2.33 10.46 -10.16
C THR A 143 1.20 10.77 -9.19
N TYR A 144 1.28 10.20 -8.00
CA TYR A 144 0.44 10.52 -6.86
C TYR A 144 1.30 11.05 -5.73
N THR A 145 0.86 12.13 -5.10
CA THR A 145 1.37 12.60 -3.82
C THR A 145 0.21 12.62 -2.84
N VAL A 146 0.28 11.77 -1.82
CA VAL A 146 -0.69 11.75 -0.73
C VAL A 146 -0.03 12.26 0.53
N VAL A 147 -0.69 13.20 1.20
CA VAL A 147 -0.27 13.69 2.52
C VAL A 147 -1.27 13.19 3.53
N TYR A 148 -0.76 12.54 4.57
CA TYR A 148 -1.50 12.09 5.73
C TYR A 148 -1.11 12.92 6.95
N LYS A 149 -2.07 13.23 7.81
CA LYS A 149 -1.82 13.47 9.22
C LYS A 149 -1.54 12.11 9.85
N TYR A 150 -0.50 12.01 10.68
CA TYR A 150 -0.22 10.77 11.38
C TYR A 150 0.09 10.99 12.86
N GLU A 151 -0.22 9.98 13.66
CA GLU A 151 0.16 9.89 15.06
C GLU A 151 0.41 8.43 15.43
N ILE A 152 1.46 8.15 16.20
CA ILE A 152 1.76 6.81 16.69
C ILE A 152 1.46 6.78 18.20
N VAL A 153 0.52 5.92 18.60
CA VAL A 153 0.19 5.68 20.01
C VAL A 153 0.46 4.22 20.33
N GLY A 154 1.48 3.97 21.16
CA GLY A 154 1.97 2.61 21.40
C GLY A 154 2.49 1.97 20.11
N ASP A 155 1.88 0.84 19.74
CA ASP A 155 2.21 0.09 18.52
C ASP A 155 1.23 0.36 17.35
N VAL A 156 0.37 1.38 17.47
CA VAL A 156 -0.63 1.73 16.45
C VAL A 156 -0.25 3.03 15.75
N LEU A 157 -0.16 2.99 14.43
CA LEU A 157 -0.03 4.13 13.53
C LEU A 157 -1.42 4.54 13.05
N PHE A 158 -1.87 5.71 13.46
CA PHE A 158 -3.11 6.33 12.98
C PHE A 158 -2.80 7.25 11.82
N LEU A 159 -3.55 7.13 10.73
CA LEU A 159 -3.45 7.98 9.54
C LEU A 159 -4.81 8.63 9.26
N GLY A 160 -4.75 9.86 8.78
CA GLY A 160 -5.91 10.56 8.24
C GLY A 160 -5.52 11.39 7.02
N THR A 161 -6.28 11.29 5.95
CA THR A 161 -5.92 11.87 4.65
C THR A 161 -6.10 13.39 4.67
N LEU A 162 -5.04 14.13 4.31
CA LEU A 162 -5.06 15.59 4.20
C LEU A 162 -5.18 16.07 2.76
N SER A 163 -4.44 15.43 1.85
CA SER A 163 -4.49 15.81 0.45
C SER A 163 -4.05 14.67 -0.44
N VAL A 164 -4.64 14.64 -1.62
CA VAL A 164 -4.27 13.74 -2.71
C VAL A 164 -4.06 14.62 -3.92
N VAL A 165 -2.87 14.56 -4.51
CA VAL A 165 -2.55 15.19 -5.79
C VAL A 165 -2.20 14.07 -6.75
N SER A 166 -2.79 14.08 -7.93
CA SER A 166 -2.44 13.21 -9.03
C SER A 166 -2.05 14.03 -10.25
N VAL A 167 -0.99 13.65 -10.94
CA VAL A 167 -0.56 14.28 -12.19
C VAL A 167 -0.45 13.21 -13.26
N MET A 168 -1.29 13.31 -14.30
CA MET A 168 -1.22 12.54 -15.55
C MET A 168 -0.99 13.51 -16.69
N ASP A 169 -0.01 13.28 -17.55
CA ASP A 169 0.29 14.12 -18.72
C ASP A 169 0.44 15.62 -18.44
N GLY A 170 0.97 15.95 -17.25
CA GLY A 170 1.10 17.32 -16.78
C GLY A 170 -0.23 17.99 -16.40
N VAL A 171 -1.35 17.27 -16.41
CA VAL A 171 -2.64 17.70 -15.88
C VAL A 171 -2.73 17.30 -14.41
N GLU A 172 -2.79 18.31 -13.56
CA GLU A 172 -2.94 18.13 -12.11
C GLU A 172 -4.43 18.03 -11.73
N SER A 173 -4.76 17.02 -10.94
CA SER A 173 -6.01 16.90 -10.21
C SER A 173 -5.69 16.78 -8.73
N SER A 174 -6.36 17.56 -7.87
CA SER A 174 -6.08 17.56 -6.44
C SER A 174 -7.35 17.64 -5.60
N SER A 175 -7.26 17.02 -4.42
CA SER A 175 -8.25 17.11 -3.36
C SER A 175 -7.55 17.44 -2.05
N THR A 176 -8.18 18.26 -1.21
CA THR A 176 -7.65 18.64 0.10
C THR A 176 -8.77 18.61 1.12
N ILE A 177 -8.49 17.96 2.25
CA ILE A 177 -9.36 17.83 3.40
C ILE A 177 -8.77 18.73 4.50
N PRO A 178 -9.53 19.69 5.03
CA PRO A 178 -9.05 20.51 6.15
C PRO A 178 -8.87 19.64 7.39
N GLU A 179 -7.94 20.00 8.28
CA GLU A 179 -7.62 19.19 9.46
C GLU A 179 -8.82 18.91 10.37
N GLU A 180 -9.74 19.86 10.49
CA GLU A 180 -10.98 19.69 11.25
C GLU A 180 -12.02 18.75 10.60
N GLY A 181 -11.80 18.39 9.34
CA GLY A 181 -12.68 17.53 8.55
C GLY A 181 -12.06 16.20 8.17
N ILE A 182 -10.82 15.92 8.60
CA ILE A 182 -10.26 14.58 8.50
C ILE A 182 -11.05 13.66 9.41
N CYS A 183 -11.30 12.44 8.98
CA CYS A 183 -11.97 11.43 9.79
C CYS A 183 -13.35 11.92 10.24
N ASP A 184 -14.09 12.51 9.30
CA ASP A 184 -15.46 12.92 9.57
C ASP A 184 -16.35 11.71 9.93
N SER A 185 -17.65 11.91 10.15
CA SER A 185 -18.55 10.84 10.57
C SER A 185 -18.57 9.59 9.65
N SER A 186 -18.01 9.67 8.45
CA SER A 186 -17.85 8.52 7.56
C SER A 186 -16.58 7.71 7.78
N GLY A 187 -15.55 8.23 8.45
CA GLY A 187 -14.26 7.56 8.73
C GLY A 187 -13.46 7.11 7.49
N SER A 188 -13.98 7.35 6.28
CA SER A 188 -13.48 6.77 5.02
C SER A 188 -12.12 7.31 4.56
N ASP A 189 -11.64 8.37 5.20
CA ASP A 189 -10.36 9.01 4.97
C ASP A 189 -9.33 8.69 6.07
N CYS A 190 -9.67 7.81 7.02
CA CYS A 190 -8.80 7.32 8.09
C CYS A 190 -8.32 5.90 7.84
N MET A 191 -7.13 5.61 8.35
CA MET A 191 -6.61 4.25 8.42
C MET A 191 -5.91 4.04 9.76
N SER A 192 -5.72 2.78 10.13
CA SER A 192 -4.84 2.40 11.22
C SER A 192 -3.97 1.22 10.82
N PHE A 193 -2.74 1.20 11.30
CA PHE A 193 -1.83 0.08 11.11
C PHE A 193 -1.18 -0.29 12.43
N ILE A 194 -0.89 -1.57 12.61
CA ILE A 194 -0.23 -2.09 13.81
C ILE A 194 1.18 -2.52 13.46
N ARG A 195 2.14 -2.10 14.27
CA ARG A 195 3.53 -2.53 14.14
C ARG A 195 3.61 -4.05 14.18
N ALA A 196 4.34 -4.65 13.24
CA ALA A 196 4.43 -6.11 13.09
C ALA A 196 4.84 -6.84 14.39
N SER A 197 5.64 -6.20 15.25
CA SER A 197 6.05 -6.76 16.54
C SER A 197 4.90 -6.96 17.54
N ALA A 198 3.77 -6.28 17.37
CA ALA A 198 2.63 -6.32 18.27
C ALA A 198 1.57 -7.38 17.88
N LEU A 199 1.51 -7.78 16.61
CA LEU A 199 0.49 -8.71 16.09
C LEU A 199 0.79 -10.20 16.30
N GLY A 200 1.95 -10.57 16.85
CA GLY A 200 2.44 -11.96 16.87
C GLY A 200 1.41 -13.06 17.20
N ASN A 201 0.69 -12.97 18.33
CA ASN A 201 -0.42 -13.88 18.66
C ASN A 201 -1.66 -13.10 19.13
N VAL A 202 -1.75 -11.82 18.77
CA VAL A 202 -2.80 -10.89 19.21
C VAL A 202 -3.53 -10.41 17.98
N LEU A 203 -4.86 -10.39 18.03
CA LEU A 203 -5.67 -9.92 16.91
C LEU A 203 -5.52 -8.40 16.73
N TYR A 204 -5.64 -7.94 15.50
CA TYR A 204 -5.59 -6.54 15.09
C TYR A 204 -6.47 -5.66 16.00
N ASP A 205 -7.76 -5.98 16.07
CA ASP A 205 -8.71 -5.21 16.88
C ASP A 205 -8.35 -5.20 18.38
N THR A 206 -7.67 -6.22 18.89
CA THR A 206 -7.28 -6.26 20.30
C THR A 206 -6.19 -5.24 20.60
N VAL A 207 -5.23 -5.04 19.68
CA VAL A 207 -4.19 -4.02 19.84
C VAL A 207 -4.79 -2.63 19.59
N LEU A 208 -5.59 -2.46 18.53
CA LEU A 208 -6.22 -1.19 18.17
C LEU A 208 -7.11 -0.66 19.30
N ASN A 209 -7.98 -1.49 19.87
CA ASN A 209 -8.83 -1.13 21.00
C ASN A 209 -8.07 -1.03 22.34
N GLY A 210 -6.79 -1.38 22.37
CA GLY A 210 -5.92 -1.34 23.54
C GLY A 210 -5.25 0.01 23.79
N VAL A 211 -5.37 0.96 22.85
CA VAL A 211 -4.77 2.30 22.92
C VAL A 211 -5.84 3.39 22.89
N ASP A 212 -5.53 4.55 23.47
CA ASP A 212 -6.37 5.74 23.35
C ASP A 212 -6.08 6.40 21.99
N ALA A 213 -6.98 6.21 21.03
CA ALA A 213 -6.84 6.81 19.69
C ALA A 213 -6.83 8.35 19.76
N PRO A 214 -6.15 9.04 18.82
CA PRO A 214 -6.16 10.50 18.77
C PRO A 214 -7.58 11.07 18.60
N ASP A 215 -7.85 12.24 19.18
CA ASP A 215 -9.17 12.89 19.13
C ASP A 215 -9.67 13.20 17.70
N TRP A 216 -8.74 13.29 16.74
CA TRP A 216 -9.03 13.53 15.33
C TRP A 216 -9.29 12.25 14.53
N TRP A 217 -9.06 11.06 15.09
CA TRP A 217 -9.22 9.80 14.38
C TRP A 217 -10.57 9.15 14.71
N VAL A 218 -11.20 8.60 13.68
CA VAL A 218 -12.45 7.84 13.79
C VAL A 218 -12.25 6.54 13.03
N ALA A 219 -12.63 5.41 13.64
CA ALA A 219 -12.55 4.13 12.96
C ALA A 219 -13.37 4.18 11.67
N PRO A 220 -12.83 3.71 10.53
CA PRO A 220 -13.63 3.53 9.35
C PRO A 220 -14.80 2.59 9.70
N PRO A 221 -16.00 2.80 9.13
CA PRO A 221 -17.10 1.87 9.31
C PRO A 221 -16.61 0.47 8.97
N GLU A 222 -17.00 -0.54 9.77
CA GLU A 222 -16.92 -1.93 9.33
C GLU A 222 -17.75 -2.00 8.05
N ASP A 223 -17.07 -1.95 6.92
CA ASP A 223 -17.74 -2.05 5.65
C ASP A 223 -18.43 -3.42 5.59
N ASP A 224 -19.75 -3.41 5.39
CA ASP A 224 -20.49 -4.54 4.86
C ASP A 224 -20.04 -4.75 3.40
N TRP A 225 -18.78 -5.18 3.16
CA TRP A 225 -18.26 -5.57 1.84
C TRP A 225 -18.79 -6.96 1.41
N ASP A 226 -20.12 -7.15 1.46
CA ASP A 226 -20.84 -8.30 0.86
C ASP A 226 -21.28 -7.98 -0.59
#